data_AF-A0A967THR4-F1
#
_entry.id   AF-A0A967THR4-F1
#
_cell.length_a   1.000
_cell.length_b   1.000
_cell.length_c   1.000
_cell.angle_alpha   90.00
_cell.angle_beta   90.00
_cell.angle_gamma   90.00
#
_symmetry.space_group_name_H-M   'P 1'
#
loop_
_entity.id
_entity.type
_entity.pdbx_description
1 polymer ?
#
loop_
_entity_poly.entity_id
_entity_poly.type
_entity_poly.pdbx_seq_one_letter_code
_entity_poly.pdbx_strand_id
1 'polypeptide(L)'
;MAEQGNEPERIRITLRWIKILDKLEPFFKEKGEFRFKAKISSEGGDGFTAETRFPEEGHYSISDRPGWNFVELNKVIFEGDVQEHLVVELFG
;
A
#
# COMPACT_ATOMS: atom_id res chain seq x y z
N MET A 1 17.46 -6.54 -35.50
CA MET A 1 17.35 -6.48 -34.03
C MET A 1 15.92 -6.06 -33.74
N ALA A 2 15.06 -6.99 -33.31
CA ALA A 2 13.72 -6.63 -32.90
C ALA A 2 13.83 -6.13 -31.46
N GLU A 3 13.54 -4.86 -31.23
CA GLU A 3 13.22 -4.36 -29.90
C GLU A 3 11.99 -5.16 -29.44
N GLN A 4 12.17 -6.00 -28.42
CA GLN A 4 11.03 -6.62 -27.74
C GLN A 4 10.31 -5.47 -27.04
N GLY A 5 9.32 -4.89 -27.72
CA GLY A 5 8.36 -4.01 -27.07
C GLY A 5 7.68 -4.83 -25.99
N ASN A 6 7.92 -4.47 -24.73
CA ASN A 6 7.36 -5.20 -23.60
C ASN A 6 5.84 -4.99 -23.67
N GLU A 7 5.06 -6.06 -23.88
CA GLU A 7 3.61 -5.96 -23.92
C GLU A 7 3.10 -5.50 -22.54
N PRO A 8 2.10 -4.61 -22.47
CA PRO A 8 1.56 -4.16 -21.20
C PRO A 8 0.97 -5.34 -20.42
N GLU A 9 1.46 -5.55 -19.20
CA GLU A 9 1.01 -6.61 -18.32
C GLU A 9 -0.05 -6.07 -17.36
N ARG A 10 -1.20 -6.74 -17.27
CA ARG A 10 -2.27 -6.33 -16.36
C ARG A 10 -2.01 -6.86 -14.95
N ILE A 11 -1.82 -5.95 -14.00
CA ILE A 11 -1.47 -6.28 -12.62
C ILE A 11 -2.57 -5.79 -11.67
N ARG A 12 -2.87 -6.58 -10.63
CA ARG A 12 -3.69 -6.17 -9.48
C ARG A 12 -2.86 -6.26 -8.20
N ILE A 13 -2.81 -5.17 -7.44
CA ILE A 13 -2.12 -5.08 -6.17
C ILE A 13 -3.15 -4.99 -5.05
N THR A 14 -3.07 -5.91 -4.09
CA THR A 14 -3.98 -5.96 -2.94
C THR A 14 -3.20 -5.86 -1.65
N LEU A 15 -3.48 -4.83 -0.86
CA LEU A 15 -3.00 -4.71 0.51
C LEU A 15 -3.90 -5.57 1.42
N ARG A 16 -3.39 -6.76 1.77
CA ARG A 16 -4.15 -7.73 2.56
C ARG A 16 -4.27 -7.31 4.02
N TRP A 17 -3.17 -6.91 4.64
CA TRP A 17 -3.13 -6.57 6.05
C TRP A 17 -1.93 -5.70 6.42
N ILE A 18 -2.05 -5.01 7.55
CA ILE A 18 -0.97 -4.24 8.17
C ILE A 18 -0.79 -4.76 9.60
N LYS A 19 0.47 -4.91 10.03
CA LYS A 19 0.81 -5.35 11.38
C LYS A 19 1.84 -4.40 11.98
N ILE A 20 1.62 -4.00 13.23
CA ILE A 20 2.64 -3.29 14.00
C ILE A 20 3.64 -4.31 14.54
N LEU A 21 4.91 -4.12 14.18
CA LEU A 21 6.03 -4.92 14.66
C LEU A 21 6.76 -4.27 15.83
N ASP A 22 6.91 -2.94 15.81
CA ASP A 22 7.57 -2.16 16.86
C ASP A 22 6.79 -0.89 17.19
N LYS A 23 6.83 -0.48 18.47
CA LYS A 23 6.14 0.70 18.98
C LYS A 23 7.16 1.72 19.48
N LEU A 24 7.24 2.87 18.81
CA LEU A 24 7.94 4.06 19.31
C LEU A 24 7.06 4.91 20.24
N GLU A 25 5.75 4.61 20.33
CA GLU A 25 4.82 5.34 21.20
C GLU A 25 4.97 4.95 22.69
N PRO A 26 4.84 5.92 23.62
CA PRO A 26 4.93 5.67 25.05
C PRO A 26 3.90 4.63 25.51
N PHE A 27 4.30 3.83 26.49
CA PHE A 27 3.55 2.69 27.07
C PHE A 27 2.14 3.04 27.61
N PHE A 28 1.83 4.32 27.78
CA PHE A 28 0.52 4.81 28.23
C PHE A 28 -0.55 4.93 27.14
N LYS A 29 -0.19 4.84 25.84
CA LYS A 29 -1.18 4.84 24.75
C LYS A 29 -1.54 3.41 24.35
N GLU A 30 -2.77 2.98 24.60
CA GLU A 30 -3.22 1.60 24.28
C GLU A 30 -3.61 1.38 22.82
N LYS A 31 -3.80 2.46 22.04
CA LYS A 31 -4.22 2.42 20.62
C LYS A 31 -3.45 3.44 19.80
N GLY A 32 -2.85 2.97 18.71
CA GLY A 32 -2.29 3.82 17.67
C GLY A 32 -3.35 4.15 16.62
N GLU A 33 -3.38 5.41 16.17
CA GLU A 33 -4.13 5.80 14.99
C GLU A 33 -3.20 5.72 13.79
N PHE A 34 -3.54 4.86 12.81
CA PHE A 34 -2.72 4.70 11.63
C PHE A 34 -3.46 5.22 10.39
N ARG A 35 -2.74 6.00 9.57
CA ARG A 35 -3.17 6.42 8.25
C ARG A 35 -2.16 5.90 7.27
N PHE A 36 -2.64 5.43 6.14
CA PHE A 36 -1.81 4.81 5.13
C PHE A 36 -1.97 5.55 3.81
N LYS A 37 -0.87 5.72 3.10
CA LYS A 37 -0.90 6.18 1.72
C LYS A 37 -0.08 5.22 0.89
N ALA A 38 -0.68 4.66 -0.14
CA ALA A 38 0.01 3.94 -1.19
C ALA A 38 0.20 4.89 -2.38
N LYS A 39 1.39 4.91 -2.94
CA LYS A 39 1.67 5.56 -4.22
C LYS A 39 2.23 4.51 -5.15
N ILE A 40 1.60 4.36 -6.30
CA ILE A 40 1.95 3.41 -7.34
C ILE A 40 2.39 4.24 -8.53
N SER A 41 3.60 3.99 -9.03
CA SER A 41 4.10 4.65 -10.24
C SER A 41 4.66 3.62 -11.21
N SER A 42 4.38 3.81 -12.49
CA SER A 42 4.97 3.04 -13.58
C SER A 42 5.83 3.93 -14.45
N GLU A 43 7.02 3.46 -14.81
CA GLU A 43 7.90 4.12 -15.79
C GLU A 43 7.70 3.51 -17.18
N GLY A 44 7.93 4.30 -18.24
CA GLY A 44 7.76 3.90 -19.65
C GLY A 44 6.45 4.35 -20.29
N GLY A 45 6.46 4.58 -21.61
CA GLY A 45 5.27 4.93 -22.42
C GLY A 45 4.37 6.02 -21.82
N ASP A 46 3.10 5.67 -21.57
CA ASP A 46 2.11 6.47 -20.85
C ASP A 46 2.22 6.31 -19.33
N GLY A 47 3.43 6.53 -18.80
CA GLY A 47 3.73 6.37 -17.37
C GLY A 47 2.70 7.07 -16.49
N PHE A 48 2.28 6.40 -15.41
CA PHE A 48 1.24 6.90 -14.52
C PHE A 48 1.74 6.99 -13.08
N THR A 49 1.05 7.81 -12.29
CA THR A 49 1.15 7.80 -10.84
C THR A 49 -0.26 7.77 -10.26
N ALA A 50 -0.55 6.75 -9.47
CA ALA A 50 -1.80 6.59 -8.74
C ALA A 50 -1.52 6.66 -7.24
N GLU A 51 -2.23 7.52 -6.54
CA GLU A 51 -2.15 7.61 -5.10
C GLU A 51 -3.46 7.14 -4.48
N THR A 52 -3.38 6.32 -3.44
CA THR A 52 -4.54 5.88 -2.69
C THR A 52 -4.30 6.03 -1.21
N ARG A 53 -5.21 6.73 -0.54
CA ARG A 53 -5.16 6.98 0.90
C ARG A 53 -6.17 6.09 1.60
N PHE A 54 -5.75 5.51 2.72
CA PHE A 54 -6.59 4.67 3.56
C PHE A 54 -6.44 5.02 5.05
N PRO A 55 -7.52 4.96 5.84
CA PRO A 55 -8.90 4.85 5.37
C PRO A 55 -9.32 6.13 4.62
N GLU A 56 -10.34 6.04 3.75
CA GLU A 56 -10.85 7.21 2.99
C GLU A 56 -11.34 8.31 3.94
N GLU A 57 -11.91 7.91 5.08
CA GLU A 57 -12.23 8.77 6.21
C GLU A 57 -11.77 8.15 7.54
N GLY A 58 -11.32 8.98 8.48
CA GLY A 58 -10.94 8.55 9.83
C GLY A 58 -9.50 8.02 9.97
N HIS A 59 -9.34 6.94 10.72
CA HIS A 59 -8.07 6.25 10.98
C HIS A 59 -8.32 4.77 11.26
N TYR A 60 -7.32 3.92 11.01
CA TYR A 60 -7.35 2.56 11.54
C TYR A 60 -6.91 2.58 12.99
N SER A 61 -7.70 1.98 13.87
CA SER A 61 -7.33 1.73 15.26
C SER A 61 -6.62 0.39 15.35
N ILE A 62 -5.35 0.41 15.74
CA ILE A 62 -4.53 -0.78 15.93
C ILE A 62 -3.98 -0.77 17.37
N SER A 63 -4.02 -1.92 18.03
CA SER A 63 -3.61 -2.05 19.43
C SER A 63 -2.31 -2.83 19.54
N ASP A 64 -1.51 -2.53 20.54
CA ASP A 64 -0.25 -3.22 20.84
C ASP A 64 -0.45 -4.57 21.56
N ARG A 65 -1.70 -4.93 21.87
CA ARG A 65 -2.00 -6.23 22.48
C ARG A 65 -1.69 -7.38 21.52
N PRO A 66 -1.05 -8.46 21.98
CA PRO A 66 -0.82 -9.66 21.17
C PRO A 66 -2.14 -10.16 20.57
N GLY A 67 -2.20 -10.27 19.24
CA GLY A 67 -3.40 -10.68 18.50
C GLY A 67 -4.32 -9.52 18.06
N TRP A 68 -4.07 -8.30 18.51
CA TRP A 68 -4.79 -7.08 18.12
C TRP A 68 -3.90 -6.05 17.41
N ASN A 69 -2.65 -6.43 17.15
CA ASN A 69 -1.65 -5.63 16.44
C ASN A 69 -1.68 -5.82 14.92
N PHE A 70 -2.82 -6.25 14.41
CA PHE A 70 -3.03 -6.60 13.01
C PHE A 70 -4.38 -6.06 12.56
N VAL A 71 -4.41 -5.45 11.39
CA VAL A 71 -5.64 -5.02 10.72
C VAL A 71 -5.69 -5.67 9.35
N GLU A 72 -6.74 -6.44 9.11
CA GLU A 72 -7.05 -6.97 7.78
C GLU A 72 -7.78 -5.89 6.96
N LEU A 73 -7.29 -5.65 5.75
CA LEU A 73 -7.82 -4.63 4.84
C LEU A 73 -8.41 -5.27 3.59
N ASN A 74 -7.69 -6.23 2.98
CA ASN A 74 -8.02 -6.81 1.67
C ASN A 74 -8.40 -5.78 0.61
N LYS A 75 -7.72 -4.62 0.62
CA LYS A 75 -8.01 -3.50 -0.27
C LYS A 75 -7.18 -3.59 -1.53
N VAL A 76 -7.83 -3.51 -2.68
CA VAL A 76 -7.14 -3.31 -3.95
C VAL A 76 -6.64 -1.88 -3.98
N ILE A 77 -5.33 -1.70 -4.03
CA ILE A 77 -4.67 -0.38 -4.06
C ILE A 77 -4.32 0.04 -5.49
N PHE A 78 -4.29 -0.92 -6.41
CA PHE A 78 -4.09 -0.67 -7.83
C PHE A 78 -4.61 -1.85 -8.66
N GLU A 79 -5.23 -1.56 -9.80
CA GLU A 79 -5.48 -2.53 -10.86
C GLU A 79 -5.38 -1.81 -12.20
N GLY A 80 -4.49 -2.30 -13.07
CA GLY A 80 -4.28 -1.68 -14.37
C GLY A 80 -3.13 -2.30 -15.13
N ASP A 81 -2.90 -1.77 -16.31
CA ASP A 81 -1.82 -2.18 -17.19
C ASP A 81 -0.53 -1.46 -16.80
N VAL A 82 0.56 -2.21 -16.75
CA VAL A 82 1.89 -1.75 -16.33
C VAL A 82 2.89 -2.12 -17.40
N GLN A 83 3.81 -1.21 -17.68
CA GLN A 83 4.90 -1.42 -18.62
C GLN A 83 6.23 -1.28 -17.89
N GLU A 84 7.20 -2.10 -18.29
CA GLU A 84 8.61 -2.03 -17.87
C GLU A 84 8.88 -2.14 -16.36
N HIS A 85 8.56 -1.11 -15.59
CA HIS A 85 8.90 -0.98 -14.18
C HIS A 85 7.76 -0.41 -13.35
N LEU A 86 7.40 -1.14 -12.29
CA LEU A 86 6.40 -0.74 -11.30
C LEU A 86 7.06 -0.47 -9.96
N VAL A 87 6.77 0.69 -9.40
CA VAL A 87 7.18 1.06 -8.04
C VAL A 87 5.93 1.17 -7.18
N VAL A 88 5.98 0.53 -6.01
CA VAL A 88 4.95 0.64 -4.98
C VAL A 88 5.60 1.24 -3.73
N GLU A 89 5.23 2.48 -3.42
CA GLU A 89 5.65 3.19 -2.22
C GLU A 89 4.53 3.18 -1.20
N LEU A 90 4.86 2.84 0.04
CA LEU A 90 3.92 2.75 1.15
C LEU A 90 4.36 3.71 2.26
N PHE A 91 3.45 4.59 2.70
CA PHE A 91 3.68 5.60 3.72
C PHE A 91 2.69 5.43 4.88
N GLY A 92 3.16 5.64 6.11
CA GLY A 92 2.36 5.52 7.34
C GLY A 92 2.95 6.29 8.50
#